data_AF-A0A950CWE4-F1
#
_entry.id   AF-A0A950CWE4-F1
#
_cell.length_a   1.000
_cell.length_b   1.000
_cell.length_c   1.000
_cell.angle_alpha   90.00
_cell.angle_beta   90.00
_cell.angle_gamma   90.00
#
_symmetry.space_group_name_H-M   'P 1'
#
loop_
_entity.id
_entity.type
_entity.pdbx_description
1 polymer ?
#
loop_
_entity_poly.entity_id
_entity_poly.type
_entity_poly.pdbx_seq_one_letter_code
_entity_poly.pdbx_strand_id
1 'polypeptide(L)'
;PFVPLAGTSMDDCVALARHAGARIWEELHIPVYFYEAAALRPDRVRLEDVRRGQFEGLRQAAFFDESRAPDIGGPGLHPTAGAVIVGARKFLIAYNINLQTTDLDIAKTIARDIRESSGGLPAVKALGLPLQLRGLVQVSMNLTDFEQTPPHVVYAEVSRRAAAFGVEIEASELIGLMPRKAVEMAFAELMKLRQFDSARIIENVLESALPDSA
;
A
#
# COMPACT_ATOMS: atom_id res chain seq x y z
N PRO A 1 -5.54 -8.91 0.93
CA PRO A 1 -4.79 -9.16 -0.32
C PRO A 1 -3.75 -10.27 -0.09
N PHE A 2 -3.40 -11.00 -1.14
CA PHE A 2 -2.31 -11.96 -1.17
C PHE A 2 -1.04 -11.24 -1.64
N VAL A 3 0.08 -11.50 -0.98
CA VAL A 3 1.36 -10.82 -1.23
C VAL A 3 2.44 -11.89 -1.36
N PRO A 4 3.22 -11.90 -2.45
CA PRO A 4 4.28 -12.89 -2.62
C PRO A 4 5.38 -12.65 -1.59
N LEU A 5 5.73 -13.71 -0.87
CA LEU A 5 6.82 -13.77 0.09
C LEU A 5 7.62 -15.05 -0.20
N ALA A 6 8.93 -15.01 0.08
CA ALA A 6 9.84 -16.16 0.12
C ALA A 6 9.52 -17.30 -0.88
N GLY A 7 9.94 -17.13 -2.15
CA GLY A 7 9.78 -18.17 -3.18
C GLY A 7 8.39 -18.27 -3.82
N THR A 8 7.38 -17.57 -3.29
CA THR A 8 6.04 -17.50 -3.91
C THR A 8 6.02 -16.46 -5.04
N SER A 9 5.46 -16.82 -6.19
CA SER A 9 5.33 -15.89 -7.33
C SER A 9 4.09 -14.99 -7.23
N MET A 10 4.03 -13.95 -8.07
CA MET A 10 2.81 -13.14 -8.18
C MET A 10 1.64 -13.96 -8.73
N ASP A 11 1.91 -14.87 -9.68
CA ASP A 11 0.88 -15.70 -10.30
C ASP A 11 0.24 -16.65 -9.29
N ASP A 12 1.04 -17.22 -8.36
CA ASP A 12 0.52 -18.01 -7.24
C ASP A 12 -0.43 -17.19 -6.38
N CYS A 13 -0.06 -15.93 -6.07
CA CYS A 13 -0.90 -15.03 -5.30
C CYS A 13 -2.19 -14.65 -6.05
N VAL A 14 -2.13 -14.50 -7.37
CA VAL A 14 -3.31 -14.24 -8.22
C VAL A 14 -4.25 -15.44 -8.20
N ALA A 15 -3.71 -16.65 -8.35
CA ALA A 15 -4.50 -17.88 -8.26
C ALA A 15 -5.18 -18.02 -6.90
N LEU A 16 -4.45 -17.79 -5.80
CA LEU A 16 -4.99 -17.79 -4.44
C LEU A 16 -6.06 -16.71 -4.23
N ALA A 17 -5.84 -15.49 -4.74
CA ALA A 17 -6.79 -14.40 -4.64
C ALA A 17 -8.12 -14.77 -5.32
N ARG A 18 -8.06 -15.32 -6.53
CA ARG A 18 -9.25 -15.74 -7.29
C ARG A 18 -9.96 -16.91 -6.62
N HIS A 19 -9.20 -17.90 -6.12
CA HIS A 19 -9.75 -19.02 -5.38
C HIS A 19 -10.46 -18.58 -4.08
N ALA A 20 -9.84 -17.69 -3.31
CA ALA A 20 -10.45 -17.12 -2.11
C ALA A 20 -11.72 -16.33 -2.44
N GLY A 21 -11.71 -15.55 -3.51
CA GLY A 21 -12.90 -14.83 -3.98
C GLY A 21 -14.06 -15.76 -4.34
N ALA A 22 -13.79 -16.85 -5.08
CA ALA A 22 -14.81 -17.85 -5.41
C ALA A 22 -15.42 -18.46 -4.13
N ARG A 23 -14.59 -18.88 -3.17
CA ARG A 23 -15.06 -19.45 -1.90
C ARG A 23 -15.86 -18.46 -1.04
N ILE A 24 -15.46 -17.19 -0.99
CA ILE A 24 -16.22 -16.16 -0.25
C ILE A 24 -17.63 -16.02 -0.82
N TRP A 25 -17.77 -16.05 -2.14
CA TRP A 25 -19.09 -16.03 -2.77
C TRP A 25 -19.87 -17.33 -2.48
N GLU A 26 -19.27 -18.50 -2.71
CA GLU A 26 -19.95 -19.79 -2.56
C GLU A 26 -20.42 -20.06 -1.12
N GLU A 27 -19.60 -19.70 -0.13
CA GLU A 27 -19.87 -20.02 1.28
C GLU A 27 -20.68 -18.91 1.97
N LEU A 28 -20.43 -17.64 1.63
CA LEU A 28 -20.98 -16.48 2.37
C LEU A 28 -21.92 -15.62 1.54
N HIS A 29 -22.03 -15.84 0.23
CA HIS A 29 -22.82 -15.02 -0.70
C HIS A 29 -22.45 -13.53 -0.64
N ILE A 30 -21.20 -13.21 -0.32
CA ILE A 30 -20.68 -11.84 -0.32
C ILE A 30 -20.11 -11.55 -1.71
N PRO A 31 -20.60 -10.52 -2.42
CA PRO A 31 -20.08 -10.18 -3.74
C PRO A 31 -18.62 -9.76 -3.70
N VAL A 32 -17.86 -10.13 -4.74
CA VAL A 32 -16.41 -9.99 -4.78
C VAL A 32 -15.96 -9.12 -5.94
N TYR A 33 -15.01 -8.23 -5.66
CA TYR A 33 -14.24 -7.51 -6.67
C TYR A 33 -12.78 -7.96 -6.62
N PHE A 34 -12.17 -8.16 -7.79
CA PHE A 34 -10.75 -8.42 -7.91
C PHE A 34 -9.97 -7.17 -8.28
N TYR A 35 -8.84 -6.93 -7.62
CA TYR A 35 -8.00 -5.74 -7.83
C TYR A 35 -6.51 -6.07 -7.97
N GLU A 36 -5.71 -5.07 -8.36
CA GLU A 36 -4.27 -5.16 -8.63
C GLU A 36 -3.97 -6.30 -9.63
N ALA A 37 -2.96 -7.13 -9.38
CA ALA A 37 -2.58 -8.21 -10.30
C ALA A 37 -3.69 -9.27 -10.47
N ALA A 38 -4.66 -9.33 -9.56
CA ALA A 38 -5.80 -10.25 -9.68
C ALA A 38 -6.97 -9.67 -10.49
N ALA A 39 -6.95 -8.38 -10.81
CA ALA A 39 -8.04 -7.70 -11.50
C ALA A 39 -8.41 -8.42 -12.80
N LEU A 40 -9.72 -8.62 -13.02
CA LEU A 40 -10.22 -9.20 -14.27
C LEU A 40 -10.41 -8.14 -15.36
N ARG A 41 -10.44 -6.86 -14.96
CA ARG A 41 -10.66 -5.73 -15.85
C ARG A 41 -9.64 -4.62 -15.58
N PRO A 42 -9.19 -3.89 -16.61
CA PRO A 42 -8.21 -2.81 -16.46
C PRO A 42 -8.66 -1.70 -15.51
N ASP A 43 -9.96 -1.39 -15.48
CA ASP A 43 -10.55 -0.34 -14.64
C ASP A 43 -10.66 -0.73 -13.15
N ARG A 44 -10.25 -1.94 -12.78
CA ARG A 44 -10.26 -2.45 -11.39
C ARG A 44 -8.88 -2.65 -10.79
N VAL A 45 -7.82 -2.36 -11.55
CA VAL A 45 -6.45 -2.51 -11.06
C VAL A 45 -6.23 -1.67 -9.80
N ARG A 46 -6.67 -0.41 -9.80
CA ARG A 46 -6.49 0.49 -8.66
C ARG A 46 -7.61 0.30 -7.65
N LEU A 47 -7.23 0.05 -6.39
CA LEU A 47 -8.19 -0.06 -5.28
C LEU A 47 -9.11 1.17 -5.16
N GLU A 48 -8.58 2.36 -5.44
CA GLU A 48 -9.31 3.63 -5.38
C GLU A 48 -10.49 3.69 -6.36
N ASP A 49 -10.35 3.07 -7.53
CA ASP A 49 -11.37 3.06 -8.56
C ASP A 49 -12.51 2.12 -8.17
N VAL A 50 -12.18 0.93 -7.64
CA VAL A 50 -13.17 -0.04 -7.14
C VAL A 50 -13.99 0.55 -5.98
N ARG A 51 -13.34 1.24 -5.02
CA ARG A 51 -14.00 1.80 -3.84
C ARG A 51 -14.55 3.23 -4.01
N ARG A 52 -14.60 3.75 -5.24
CA ARG A 52 -15.02 5.13 -5.50
C ARG A 52 -16.47 5.34 -5.06
N GLY A 53 -16.71 6.34 -4.22
CA GLY A 53 -18.03 6.57 -3.62
C GLY A 53 -18.32 5.70 -2.39
N GLN A 54 -17.31 4.97 -1.89
CA GLN A 54 -17.39 4.14 -0.69
C GLN A 54 -18.58 3.16 -0.74
N PHE A 55 -19.20 2.86 0.40
CA PHE A 55 -20.32 1.92 0.46
C PHE A 55 -21.58 2.49 -0.20
N GLU A 56 -21.93 3.72 0.13
CA GLU A 56 -23.19 4.36 -0.28
C GLU A 56 -23.28 4.52 -1.80
N GLY A 57 -22.20 4.99 -2.41
CA GLY A 57 -22.11 5.17 -3.86
C GLY A 57 -22.05 3.83 -4.60
N LEU A 58 -21.31 2.85 -4.06
CA LEU A 58 -21.22 1.53 -4.68
C LEU A 58 -22.55 0.76 -4.58
N ARG A 59 -23.29 0.89 -3.48
CA ARG A 59 -24.56 0.17 -3.28
C ARG A 59 -25.59 0.45 -4.36
N GLN A 60 -25.70 1.70 -4.81
CA GLN A 60 -26.59 2.03 -5.93
C GLN A 60 -25.95 1.65 -7.27
N ALA A 61 -24.70 2.05 -7.50
CA ALA A 61 -24.03 1.84 -8.78
C ALA A 61 -23.91 0.35 -9.16
N ALA A 62 -23.67 -0.54 -8.20
CA ALA A 62 -23.51 -1.98 -8.45
C ALA A 62 -24.78 -2.66 -9.01
N PHE A 63 -25.96 -2.03 -8.90
CA PHE A 63 -27.21 -2.54 -9.49
C PHE A 63 -27.50 -1.95 -10.88
N PHE A 64 -27.20 -0.67 -11.08
CA PHE A 64 -27.65 0.07 -12.26
C PHE A 64 -26.55 0.34 -13.29
N ASP A 65 -25.29 0.19 -12.90
CA ASP A 65 -24.13 0.41 -13.74
C ASP A 65 -23.34 -0.91 -13.84
N GLU A 66 -23.44 -1.56 -14.99
CA GLU A 66 -22.74 -2.82 -15.29
C GLU A 66 -21.22 -2.68 -15.15
N SER A 67 -20.66 -1.48 -15.38
CA SER A 67 -19.24 -1.25 -15.19
C SER A 67 -18.83 -1.40 -13.71
N ARG A 68 -19.78 -1.16 -12.79
CA ARG A 68 -19.61 -1.15 -11.34
C ARG A 68 -20.10 -2.44 -10.66
N ALA A 69 -20.67 -3.39 -11.40
CA ALA A 69 -21.12 -4.68 -10.85
C ALA A 69 -19.94 -5.52 -10.29
N PRO A 70 -20.12 -6.31 -9.22
CA PRO A 70 -19.09 -7.23 -8.72
C PRO A 70 -18.54 -8.18 -9.80
N ASP A 71 -17.28 -8.62 -9.67
CA ASP A 71 -16.71 -9.66 -10.53
C ASP A 71 -17.39 -11.03 -10.30
N ILE A 72 -17.76 -11.31 -9.04
CA ILE A 72 -18.52 -12.49 -8.63
C ILE A 72 -19.70 -12.06 -7.75
N GLY A 73 -20.87 -12.66 -7.97
CA GLY A 73 -22.02 -12.51 -7.07
C GLY A 73 -22.89 -11.28 -7.29
N GLY A 74 -22.80 -10.65 -8.46
CA GLY A 74 -23.65 -9.51 -8.84
C GLY A 74 -25.00 -9.89 -9.48
N PRO A 75 -25.85 -8.89 -9.79
CA PRO A 75 -25.70 -7.47 -9.43
C PRO A 75 -26.07 -7.19 -7.96
N GLY A 76 -25.47 -6.15 -7.38
CA GLY A 76 -25.76 -5.70 -6.01
C GLY A 76 -24.71 -6.01 -4.95
N LEU A 77 -24.99 -5.58 -3.72
CA LEU A 77 -24.15 -5.80 -2.53
C LEU A 77 -24.90 -6.65 -1.50
N HIS A 78 -24.15 -7.39 -0.68
CA HIS A 78 -24.69 -8.11 0.48
C HIS A 78 -25.32 -7.11 1.47
N PRO A 79 -26.53 -7.39 2.02
CA PRO A 79 -27.30 -6.42 2.82
C PRO A 79 -26.58 -5.94 4.09
N THR A 80 -25.78 -6.80 4.72
CA THR A 80 -25.05 -6.47 5.97
C THR A 80 -23.54 -6.35 5.78
N ALA A 81 -22.97 -6.96 4.74
CA ALA A 81 -21.53 -7.08 4.55
C ALA A 81 -21.00 -6.20 3.40
N GLY A 82 -21.89 -5.67 2.56
CA GLY A 82 -21.50 -4.94 1.36
C GLY A 82 -20.86 -5.87 0.33
N ALA A 83 -19.63 -5.57 -0.07
CA ALA A 83 -18.82 -6.42 -0.93
C ALA A 83 -17.40 -6.49 -0.39
N VAL A 84 -16.67 -7.52 -0.80
CA VAL A 84 -15.26 -7.69 -0.49
C VAL A 84 -14.39 -7.40 -1.71
N ILE A 85 -13.22 -6.84 -1.48
CA ILE A 85 -12.20 -6.65 -2.50
C ILE A 85 -11.05 -7.60 -2.18
N VAL A 86 -10.75 -8.51 -3.11
CA VAL A 86 -9.69 -9.51 -2.98
C VAL A 86 -8.68 -9.27 -4.09
N GLY A 87 -7.38 -9.40 -3.82
CA GLY A 87 -6.41 -9.26 -4.88
C GLY A 87 -5.01 -9.66 -4.49
N ALA A 88 -4.12 -9.61 -5.48
CA ALA A 88 -2.72 -9.95 -5.36
C ALA A 88 -1.87 -8.73 -5.72
N ARG A 89 -0.87 -8.41 -4.88
CA ARG A 89 -0.04 -7.22 -5.08
C ARG A 89 1.34 -7.39 -4.46
N LYS A 90 2.28 -6.53 -4.87
CA LYS A 90 3.57 -6.38 -4.19
C LYS A 90 3.36 -5.98 -2.72
N PHE A 91 4.41 -6.20 -1.92
CA PHE A 91 4.42 -5.76 -0.52
C PHE A 91 4.26 -4.25 -0.45
N LEU A 92 3.35 -3.79 0.39
CA LEU A 92 3.05 -2.37 0.57
C LEU A 92 3.53 -1.96 1.94
N ILE A 93 4.38 -0.93 1.99
CA ILE A 93 4.85 -0.36 3.25
C ILE A 93 3.99 0.86 3.57
N ALA A 94 3.26 0.80 4.68
CA ALA A 94 2.53 1.95 5.22
C ALA A 94 3.49 2.74 6.11
N TYR A 95 3.91 3.91 5.63
CA TYR A 95 4.94 4.72 6.25
C TYR A 95 4.46 6.16 6.31
N ASN A 96 4.41 6.73 7.50
CA ASN A 96 3.86 8.07 7.72
C ASN A 96 4.92 8.99 8.32
N ILE A 97 4.83 10.29 8.04
CA ILE A 97 5.75 11.29 8.59
C ILE A 97 4.94 12.41 9.27
N ASN A 98 5.23 12.62 10.55
CA ASN A 98 4.62 13.65 11.38
C ASN A 98 5.39 14.96 11.20
N LEU A 99 4.66 16.02 10.89
CA LEU A 99 5.20 17.36 10.73
C LEU A 99 4.90 18.17 11.99
N GLN A 100 5.89 18.93 12.48
CA GLN A 100 5.79 19.76 13.67
C GLN A 100 4.99 21.05 13.40
N THR A 101 3.73 20.88 12.98
CA THR A 101 2.79 21.96 12.68
C THR A 101 1.35 21.45 12.82
N THR A 102 0.42 22.36 13.08
CA THR A 102 -1.03 22.11 13.03
C THR A 102 -1.64 22.46 11.66
N ASP A 103 -0.85 23.05 10.76
CA ASP A 103 -1.30 23.45 9.43
C ASP A 103 -1.47 22.23 8.51
N LEU A 104 -2.72 21.81 8.34
CA LEU A 104 -3.09 20.68 7.51
C LEU A 104 -2.82 20.90 6.02
N ASP A 105 -2.80 22.15 5.56
CA ASP A 105 -2.61 22.45 4.14
C ASP A 105 -1.15 22.24 3.72
N ILE A 106 -0.20 22.36 4.64
CA ILE A 106 1.19 21.95 4.43
C ILE A 106 1.25 20.44 4.16
N ALA A 107 0.67 19.61 5.03
CA ALA A 107 0.67 18.15 4.85
C ALA A 107 -0.06 17.73 3.56
N LYS A 108 -1.20 18.34 3.23
CA LYS A 108 -1.93 18.08 1.99
C LYS A 108 -1.13 18.47 0.74
N THR A 109 -0.38 19.57 0.81
CA THR A 109 0.47 20.03 -0.30
C THR A 109 1.62 19.07 -0.51
N ILE A 110 2.35 18.72 0.55
CA ILE A 110 3.44 17.74 0.47
C ILE A 110 2.92 16.39 -0.06
N ALA A 111 1.81 15.87 0.49
CA ALA A 111 1.21 14.62 0.05
C ALA A 111 0.79 14.64 -1.45
N ARG A 112 0.27 15.77 -1.92
CA ARG A 112 -0.07 15.96 -3.33
C ARG A 112 1.15 15.98 -4.22
N ASP A 113 2.23 16.61 -3.79
CA ASP A 113 3.41 16.73 -4.64
C ASP A 113 4.21 15.43 -4.74
N ILE A 114 4.19 14.60 -3.69
CA ILE A 114 4.97 13.35 -3.66
C ILE A 114 4.22 12.15 -4.25
N ARG A 115 2.87 12.17 -4.31
CA ARG A 115 2.12 11.00 -4.79
C ARG A 115 2.17 10.87 -6.31
N GLU A 116 2.26 9.64 -6.78
CA GLU A 116 2.35 9.29 -8.20
C GLU A 116 1.16 9.83 -9.01
N SER A 117 -0.06 9.77 -8.45
CA SER A 117 -1.28 10.21 -9.14
C SER A 117 -1.31 11.72 -9.44
N SER A 118 -0.33 12.48 -8.98
CA SER A 118 -0.15 13.90 -9.25
C SER A 118 1.21 14.20 -9.89
N GLY A 119 1.88 13.18 -10.44
CA GLY A 119 3.18 13.31 -11.11
C GLY A 119 4.38 13.27 -10.16
N GLY A 120 4.18 12.88 -8.90
CA GLY A 120 5.24 12.76 -7.90
C GLY A 120 6.08 11.49 -8.05
N LEU A 121 6.51 10.94 -6.91
CA LEU A 121 7.35 9.75 -6.87
C LEU A 121 6.56 8.51 -7.35
N PRO A 122 7.15 7.66 -8.21
CA PRO A 122 6.52 6.41 -8.65
C PRO A 122 6.16 5.50 -7.46
N ALA A 123 5.06 4.76 -7.56
CA ALA A 123 4.61 3.81 -6.56
C ALA A 123 4.31 4.40 -5.16
N VAL A 124 4.17 5.73 -5.05
CA VAL A 124 3.78 6.42 -3.81
C VAL A 124 2.33 6.87 -3.88
N LYS A 125 1.54 6.45 -2.91
CA LYS A 125 0.22 7.05 -2.61
C LYS A 125 0.34 7.83 -1.31
N ALA A 126 -0.18 9.05 -1.26
CA ALA A 126 -0.06 9.90 -0.07
C ALA A 126 -1.30 10.77 0.17
N LEU A 127 -1.59 11.02 1.45
CA LEU A 127 -2.64 11.91 1.96
C LEU A 127 -2.11 12.76 3.12
N GLY A 128 -2.60 14.00 3.23
CA GLY A 128 -2.37 14.84 4.41
C GLY A 128 -3.50 14.65 5.42
N LEU A 129 -3.16 14.26 6.65
CA LEU A 129 -4.14 13.95 7.70
C LEU A 129 -3.84 14.75 8.97
N PRO A 130 -4.86 15.22 9.71
CA PRO A 130 -4.66 15.84 11.01
C PRO A 130 -4.47 14.76 12.10
N LEU A 131 -3.52 14.98 13.02
CA LEU A 131 -3.36 14.20 14.25
C LEU A 131 -3.82 15.04 15.45
N GLN A 132 -5.15 15.20 15.56
CA GLN A 132 -5.79 16.12 16.51
C GLN A 132 -5.31 15.96 17.95
N LEU A 133 -5.18 14.71 18.43
CA LEU A 133 -4.74 14.41 19.80
C LEU A 133 -3.29 14.80 20.09
N ARG A 134 -2.46 14.94 19.05
CA ARG A 134 -1.04 15.31 19.17
C ARG A 134 -0.79 16.78 18.82
N GLY A 135 -1.78 17.50 18.31
CA GLY A 135 -1.58 18.86 17.80
C GLY A 135 -0.62 18.90 16.60
N LEU A 136 -0.60 17.85 15.78
CA LEU A 136 0.29 17.71 14.63
C LEU A 136 -0.52 17.42 13.36
N VAL A 137 0.18 17.43 12.22
CA VAL A 137 -0.32 16.91 10.95
C VAL A 137 0.63 15.85 10.42
N GLN A 138 0.12 14.97 9.58
CA GLN A 138 0.85 13.82 9.09
C GLN A 138 0.74 13.72 7.58
N VAL A 139 1.86 13.44 6.93
CA VAL A 139 1.89 12.93 5.56
C VAL A 139 1.78 11.41 5.66
N SER A 140 0.58 10.87 5.46
CA SER A 140 0.33 9.43 5.47
C SER A 140 0.58 8.83 4.09
N MET A 141 1.34 7.75 4.02
CA MET A 141 1.79 7.20 2.73
C MET A 141 1.72 5.68 2.67
N ASN A 142 1.44 5.19 1.47
CA ASN A 142 1.59 3.80 1.10
C ASN A 142 2.61 3.69 -0.04
N LEU A 143 3.72 3.00 0.22
CA LEU A 143 4.72 2.66 -0.78
C LEU A 143 4.32 1.32 -1.38
N THR A 144 3.73 1.37 -2.58
CA THR A 144 3.17 0.19 -3.25
C THR A 144 4.23 -0.68 -3.94
N ASP A 145 5.41 -0.12 -4.17
CA ASP A 145 6.61 -0.80 -4.65
C ASP A 145 7.85 -0.13 -4.05
N PHE A 146 8.29 -0.63 -2.90
CA PHE A 146 9.43 -0.07 -2.18
C PHE A 146 10.76 -0.26 -2.91
N GLU A 147 10.83 -1.17 -3.88
CA GLU A 147 12.04 -1.37 -4.67
C GLU A 147 12.23 -0.25 -5.69
N GLN A 148 11.12 0.31 -6.18
CA GLN A 148 11.13 1.47 -7.08
C GLN A 148 11.30 2.77 -6.30
N THR A 149 10.54 2.94 -5.21
CA THR A 149 10.65 4.12 -4.34
C THR A 149 10.80 3.68 -2.88
N PRO A 150 12.04 3.60 -2.39
CA PRO A 150 12.33 3.16 -1.03
C PRO A 150 11.92 4.17 0.07
N PRO A 151 11.72 3.71 1.32
CA PRO A 151 11.33 4.59 2.44
C PRO A 151 12.25 5.78 2.68
N HIS A 152 13.58 5.60 2.59
CA HIS A 152 14.55 6.68 2.81
C HIS A 152 14.49 7.77 1.74
N VAL A 153 14.16 7.42 0.49
CA VAL A 153 13.96 8.37 -0.61
C VAL A 153 12.73 9.24 -0.35
N VAL A 154 11.62 8.62 0.05
CA VAL A 154 10.39 9.36 0.37
C VAL A 154 10.57 10.23 1.61
N TYR A 155 11.26 9.72 2.63
CA TYR A 155 11.59 10.50 3.83
C TYR A 155 12.40 11.75 3.48
N ALA A 156 13.47 11.59 2.69
CA ALA A 156 14.30 12.71 2.26
C ALA A 156 13.49 13.77 1.48
N GLU A 157 12.59 13.34 0.59
CA GLU A 157 11.76 14.26 -0.20
C GLU A 157 10.72 14.99 0.66
N VAL A 158 10.06 14.30 1.60
CA VAL A 158 9.15 14.93 2.56
C VAL A 158 9.90 15.91 3.46
N SER A 159 11.07 15.52 3.96
CA SER A 159 11.93 16.38 4.79
C SER A 159 12.34 17.66 4.06
N ARG A 160 12.81 17.53 2.81
CA ARG A 160 13.19 18.66 1.96
C ARG A 160 12.02 19.62 1.74
N ARG A 161 10.81 19.11 1.52
CA ARG A 161 9.62 19.93 1.31
C ARG A 161 9.13 20.57 2.61
N ALA A 162 9.11 19.85 3.72
CA ALA A 162 8.77 20.40 5.02
C ALA A 162 9.71 21.55 5.41
N ALA A 163 11.02 21.38 5.19
CA ALA A 163 12.02 22.42 5.40
C ALA A 163 11.78 23.66 4.52
N ALA A 164 11.31 23.49 3.28
CA ALA A 164 10.93 24.63 2.43
C ALA A 164 9.72 25.43 2.97
N PHE A 165 8.90 24.84 3.82
CA PHE A 165 7.84 25.51 4.58
C PHE A 165 8.28 25.99 5.97
N GLY A 166 9.56 25.78 6.35
CA GLY A 166 10.05 26.08 7.70
C GLY A 166 9.47 25.15 8.79
N VAL A 167 9.04 23.94 8.40
CA VAL A 167 8.45 22.95 9.29
C VAL A 167 9.41 21.79 9.50
N GLU A 168 9.65 21.45 10.76
CA GLU A 168 10.47 20.30 11.15
C GLU A 168 9.68 18.99 11.08
N ILE A 169 10.38 17.88 10.87
CA ILE A 169 9.81 16.55 11.07
C ILE A 169 9.89 16.22 12.55
N GLU A 170 8.75 15.82 13.13
CA GLU A 170 8.71 15.37 14.52
C GLU A 170 9.11 13.91 14.63
N ALA A 171 8.52 13.06 13.81
CA ALA A 171 8.78 11.62 13.80
C ALA A 171 8.30 11.00 12.49
N SER A 172 8.77 9.78 12.22
CA SER A 172 8.15 8.92 11.21
C SER A 172 7.65 7.63 11.84
N GLU A 173 6.57 7.07 11.31
CA GLU A 173 5.88 5.91 11.84
C GLU A 173 5.75 4.83 10.76
N LEU A 174 6.24 3.62 11.06
CA LEU A 174 5.92 2.42 10.30
C LEU A 174 4.63 1.82 10.85
N ILE A 175 3.64 1.61 9.98
CA ILE A 175 2.39 0.95 10.34
C ILE A 175 2.45 -0.51 9.90
N GLY A 176 2.61 -1.41 10.87
CA GLY A 176 2.74 -2.85 10.63
C GLY A 176 4.19 -3.26 10.37
N LEU A 177 4.43 -3.99 9.29
CA LEU A 177 5.73 -4.60 8.97
C LEU A 177 6.32 -4.01 7.68
N MET A 178 7.63 -4.15 7.52
CA MET A 178 8.32 -3.88 6.26
C MET A 178 9.27 -5.02 5.91
N PRO A 179 9.54 -5.27 4.61
CA PRO A 179 10.48 -6.31 4.21
C PRO A 179 11.91 -5.96 4.61
N ARG A 180 12.69 -6.96 5.00
CA ARG A 180 14.11 -6.79 5.36
C ARG A 180 14.89 -6.04 4.26
N LYS A 181 14.66 -6.41 3.00
CA LYS A 181 15.24 -5.75 1.82
C LYS A 181 15.09 -4.22 1.84
N ALA A 182 13.94 -3.70 2.30
CA ALA A 182 13.70 -2.26 2.36
C ALA A 182 14.60 -1.54 3.38
N VAL A 183 14.90 -2.20 4.51
CA VAL A 183 15.83 -1.68 5.54
C VAL A 183 17.26 -1.70 5.03
N GLU A 184 17.66 -2.81 4.40
CA GLU A 184 18.99 -3.01 3.85
C GLU A 184 19.32 -2.00 2.73
N MET A 185 18.36 -1.77 1.82
CA MET A 185 18.49 -0.75 0.77
C MET A 185 18.74 0.63 1.36
N ALA A 186 17.97 1.02 2.38
CA ALA A 186 18.13 2.31 3.04
C ALA A 186 19.50 2.44 3.71
N PHE A 187 19.92 1.42 4.47
CA PHE A 187 21.20 1.44 5.16
C PHE A 187 22.38 1.53 4.19
N ALA A 188 22.38 0.71 3.14
CA ALA A 188 23.43 0.70 2.14
C ALA A 188 23.60 2.06 1.45
N GLU A 189 22.49 2.68 1.05
CA GLU A 189 22.51 3.97 0.37
C GLU A 189 22.93 5.11 1.30
N LEU A 190 22.33 5.21 2.49
CA LEU A 190 22.62 6.28 3.45
C LEU A 190 24.08 6.25 3.94
N MET A 191 24.63 5.05 4.14
CA MET A 191 26.02 4.87 4.57
C MET A 191 27.02 4.85 3.40
N LYS A 192 26.55 5.00 2.15
CA LYS A 192 27.37 4.96 0.92
C LYS A 192 28.24 3.70 0.84
N LEU A 193 27.68 2.57 1.25
CA LEU A 193 28.38 1.28 1.20
C LEU A 193 28.51 0.82 -0.24
N ARG A 194 29.74 0.70 -0.72
CA ARG A 194 30.01 0.20 -2.07
C ARG A 194 29.76 -1.30 -2.10
N GLN A 195 28.99 -1.76 -3.10
CA GLN A 195 28.74 -3.19 -3.34
C GLN A 195 28.22 -3.91 -2.08
N PHE A 196 27.30 -3.27 -1.36
CA PHE A 196 26.64 -3.90 -0.22
C PHE A 196 25.79 -5.09 -0.70
N ASP A 197 25.87 -6.18 0.04
CA ASP A 197 25.18 -7.44 -0.25
C ASP A 197 24.52 -7.93 1.04
N SER A 198 23.28 -8.40 0.95
CA SER A 198 22.50 -9.00 2.04
C SER A 198 23.24 -10.17 2.73
N ALA A 199 24.13 -10.88 2.02
CA ALA A 199 24.99 -11.94 2.56
C ALA A 199 26.07 -11.43 3.55
N ARG A 200 26.18 -10.12 3.74
CA ARG A 200 27.04 -9.50 4.77
C ARG A 200 26.31 -9.22 6.09
N ILE A 201 25.04 -9.58 6.20
CA ILE A 201 24.25 -9.51 7.42
C ILE A 201 24.25 -10.89 8.07
N ILE A 202 24.71 -10.97 9.33
CA ILE A 202 24.93 -12.25 10.00
C ILE A 202 23.64 -13.08 10.12
N GLU A 203 22.52 -12.44 10.42
CA GLU A 203 21.21 -13.10 10.52
C GLU A 203 20.78 -13.71 9.18
N ASN A 204 21.04 -13.04 8.05
CA ASN A 204 20.74 -13.56 6.71
C ASN A 204 21.57 -14.81 6.39
N VAL A 205 22.86 -14.79 6.76
CA VAL A 205 23.75 -15.95 6.59
C VAL A 205 23.25 -17.13 7.43
N LEU A 206 22.90 -16.88 8.69
CA LEU A 206 22.39 -17.91 9.59
C LEU A 206 21.08 -18.52 9.07
N GLU A 207 20.13 -17.70 8.63
CA GLU A 207 18.87 -18.18 8.05
C GLU A 207 19.10 -19.05 6.80
N SER A 208 20.04 -18.67 5.93
CA SER A 208 20.36 -19.47 4.74
C SER A 208 21.12 -20.77 5.03
N ALA A 209 21.81 -20.85 6.17
CA ALA A 209 22.62 -21.99 6.56
C ALA A 209 21.86 -23.01 7.40
N LEU A 210 20.76 -22.61 8.03
CA LEU A 210 19.88 -23.49 8.78
C LEU A 210 18.96 -24.20 7.77
N PRO A 211 18.94 -25.55 7.72
CA PRO A 211 17.97 -26.26 6.89
C PRO A 211 16.56 -25.90 7.36
N ASP A 212 15.63 -25.75 6.40
CA ASP A 212 14.22 -25.52 6.68
C ASP A 212 13.75 -26.51 7.75
N SER A 213 13.61 -26.02 8.99
CA SER A 213 13.05 -26.82 10.06
C SER A 213 11.57 -27.03 9.72
N ALA A 214 11.28 -28.26 9.27
CA ALA A 214 9.98 -28.79 8.89
C ALA A 214 8.83 -28.45 9.85
#